data_AF-A0A2G1X628-F1
#
_entry.id   AF-A0A2G1X628-F1
#
_cell.length_a   1.000
_cell.length_b   1.000
_cell.length_c   1.000
_cell.angle_alpha   90.00
_cell.angle_beta   90.00
_cell.angle_gamma   90.00
#
_symmetry.space_group_name_H-M   'P 1'
#
loop_
_entity.id
_entity.type
_entity.pdbx_description
1 polymer ?
#
loop_
_entity_poly.entity_id
_entity_poly.type
_entity_poly.pdbx_seq_one_letter_code
_entity_poly.pdbx_strand_id
1 'polypeptide(L)'
;MVGLVTVGVVYAVVGVAISASVDSSTGAVGGAFGAYVVLFFFWERIPQAVYWLVNGSFPSGDTRPGWFAFLTRLNPGTAIGDLTVARFEWMRNAEYVSVRQTSDLIEGDVPFYLSEPAGVVVVLIWIVAPIIVGYWSFRNR
;
A
#
# COMPACT_ATOMS: atom_id res chain seq x y z
N MET A 1 -12.17 -3.67 13.40
CA MET A 1 -11.09 -4.14 14.31
C MET A 1 -9.95 -4.82 13.56
N VAL A 2 -10.18 -5.90 12.80
CA VAL A 2 -9.10 -6.65 12.09
C VAL A 2 -8.26 -5.76 11.18
N GLY A 3 -8.88 -4.91 10.36
CA GLY A 3 -8.15 -3.99 9.47
C GLY A 3 -7.16 -3.06 10.17
N LEU A 4 -7.59 -2.42 11.27
CA LEU A 4 -6.72 -1.53 12.07
C LEU A 4 -5.57 -2.29 12.72
N VAL A 5 -5.81 -3.52 13.18
CA VAL A 5 -4.75 -4.39 13.71
C VAL A 5 -3.76 -4.76 12.62
N THR A 6 -4.22 -5.12 11.42
CA THR A 6 -3.34 -5.43 10.28
C THR A 6 -2.50 -4.22 9.88
N VAL A 7 -3.07 -3.03 9.84
CA VAL A 7 -2.32 -1.77 9.64
C VAL A 7 -1.23 -1.64 10.69
N GLY A 8 -1.60 -1.75 11.98
CA GLY A 8 -0.64 -1.66 13.08
C GLY A 8 0.51 -2.67 12.96
N VAL A 9 0.20 -3.92 12.61
CA VAL A 9 1.20 -4.98 12.40
C VAL A 9 2.14 -4.64 11.24
N VAL A 10 1.61 -4.25 10.09
CA VAL A 10 2.44 -3.95 8.91
C VAL A 10 3.40 -2.79 9.19
N TYR A 11 2.89 -1.67 9.74
CA TYR A 11 3.73 -0.52 10.03
C TYR A 11 4.74 -0.79 11.17
N ALA A 12 4.37 -1.60 12.17
CA ALA A 12 5.31 -2.04 13.20
C ALA A 12 6.43 -2.91 12.62
N VAL A 13 6.09 -3.88 11.75
CA VAL A 13 7.07 -4.75 11.08
C VAL A 13 8.04 -3.94 10.23
N VAL A 14 7.55 -2.97 9.45
CA VAL A 14 8.38 -2.06 8.66
C VAL A 14 9.30 -1.23 9.56
N GLY A 15 8.78 -0.64 10.64
CA GLY A 15 9.57 0.16 11.58
C GLY A 15 10.67 -0.65 12.28
N VAL A 16 10.35 -1.87 12.72
CA VAL A 16 11.31 -2.80 13.33
C VAL A 16 12.40 -3.19 12.33
N ALA A 17 12.03 -3.50 11.09
CA ALA A 17 12.99 -3.84 10.04
C ALA A 17 13.96 -2.69 9.75
N ILE A 18 13.45 -1.46 9.63
CA ILE A 18 14.28 -0.26 9.44
C ILE A 18 15.22 -0.07 10.62
N SER A 19 14.71 -0.18 11.85
CA SER A 19 15.51 -0.03 13.07
C SER A 19 16.62 -1.07 13.14
N ALA A 20 16.32 -2.32 12.77
CA ALA A 20 17.31 -3.40 12.69
C ALA A 20 18.35 -3.19 11.57
N SER A 21 18.07 -2.32 10.60
CA SER A 21 18.92 -2.07 9.42
C SER A 21 19.84 -0.86 9.56
N VAL A 22 19.78 -0.09 10.66
CA VAL A 22 20.59 1.12 10.88
C VAL A 22 21.31 1.08 12.22
N ASP A 23 22.46 1.75 12.32
CA ASP A 23 23.35 1.67 13.50
C ASP A 23 23.07 2.75 14.55
N SER A 24 22.15 3.68 14.28
CA SER A 24 21.85 4.80 15.17
C SER A 24 20.36 5.03 15.33
N SER A 25 19.97 5.51 16.51
CA SER A 25 18.59 5.92 16.81
C SER A 25 18.10 7.02 15.85
N THR A 26 18.94 8.00 15.54
CA THR A 26 18.63 9.05 14.55
C THR A 26 18.38 8.47 13.16
N GLY A 27 19.18 7.50 12.73
CA GLY A 27 18.97 6.78 11.47
C GLY A 27 17.65 5.99 11.46
N ALA A 28 17.28 5.36 12.58
CA ALA A 28 16.03 4.60 12.69
C ALA A 28 14.80 5.50 12.60
N VAL A 29 14.81 6.62 13.34
CA VAL A 29 13.74 7.62 13.29
C VAL A 29 13.64 8.23 11.89
N GLY A 30 14.76 8.62 11.29
CA GLY A 30 14.79 9.18 9.95
C GLY A 30 14.29 8.21 8.88
N GLY A 31 14.69 6.93 8.96
CA GLY A 31 14.23 5.89 8.05
C GLY A 31 12.73 5.60 8.19
N ALA A 32 12.23 5.49 9.42
CA ALA A 32 10.80 5.26 9.68
C ALA A 32 9.96 6.44 9.18
N PHE A 33 10.39 7.68 9.44
CA PHE A 33 9.75 8.88 8.92
C PHE A 33 9.78 8.93 7.38
N GLY A 34 10.92 8.61 6.77
CA GLY A 34 11.04 8.55 5.31
C GLY A 34 10.10 7.52 4.68
N ALA A 35 10.02 6.33 5.26
CA ALA A 35 9.07 5.29 4.82
C ALA A 35 7.62 5.76 4.95
N TYR A 36 7.26 6.39 6.07
CA TYR A 36 5.93 6.98 6.25
C TYR A 36 5.63 8.03 5.18
N VAL A 37 6.56 8.96 4.93
CA VAL A 37 6.41 10.02 3.92
C VAL A 37 6.22 9.42 2.52
N VAL A 38 7.01 8.41 2.15
CA VAL A 38 6.87 7.73 0.87
C VAL A 38 5.51 7.05 0.74
N LEU A 39 5.10 6.28 1.75
CA LEU A 39 3.88 5.49 1.70
C LEU A 39 2.60 6.33 1.78
N PHE A 40 2.59 7.40 2.59
CA PHE A 40 1.39 8.23 2.78
C PHE A 40 1.29 9.39 1.79
N PHE A 41 2.39 10.06 1.48
CA PHE A 41 2.34 11.29 0.68
C PHE A 41 2.74 11.08 -0.78
N PHE A 42 3.80 10.30 -1.01
CA PHE A 42 4.33 10.14 -2.37
C PHE A 42 3.68 9.00 -3.13
N TRP A 43 3.16 7.97 -2.46
CA TRP A 43 2.64 6.79 -3.16
C TRP A 43 1.51 7.13 -4.12
N GLU A 44 0.58 8.03 -3.75
CA GLU A 44 -0.50 8.46 -4.64
C GLU A 44 0.00 9.10 -5.95
N ARG A 45 1.20 9.69 -5.93
CA ARG A 45 1.82 10.31 -7.10
C ARG A 45 2.46 9.30 -8.02
N ILE A 46 2.86 8.13 -7.53
CA ILE A 46 3.57 7.11 -8.31
C ILE A 46 2.69 6.55 -9.43
N PRO A 47 1.47 6.02 -9.18
CA PRO A 47 0.59 5.56 -10.26
C PRO A 47 0.24 6.66 -11.26
N GLN A 48 0.05 7.91 -10.78
CA GLN A 48 -0.23 9.06 -11.65
C GLN A 48 0.95 9.37 -12.58
N ALA A 49 2.17 9.38 -12.05
CA ALA A 49 3.37 9.61 -12.83
C ALA A 49 3.56 8.50 -13.87
N VAL A 50 3.39 7.24 -13.49
CA VAL A 50 3.46 6.11 -14.43
C VAL A 50 2.38 6.22 -15.50
N TYR A 51 1.16 6.61 -15.14
CA TYR A 51 0.10 6.82 -16.12
C TYR A 51 0.41 7.92 -17.10
N TRP A 52 0.91 9.05 -16.62
CA TRP A 52 1.31 10.15 -17.48
C TRP A 52 2.45 9.74 -18.43
N LEU A 53 3.43 8.96 -17.96
CA LEU A 53 4.51 8.43 -18.79
C LEU A 53 4.01 7.49 -19.90
N VAL A 54 3.01 6.66 -19.60
CA VAL A 54 2.47 5.67 -20.55
C VAL A 54 1.47 6.29 -21.53
N ASN A 55 0.63 7.24 -21.08
CA ASN A 55 -0.52 7.75 -21.85
C ASN A 55 -0.37 9.20 -22.32
N GLY A 56 0.63 9.94 -21.82
CA GLY A 56 0.86 11.35 -22.15
C GLY A 56 -0.14 12.33 -21.53
N SER A 57 -1.03 11.87 -20.65
CA SER A 57 -2.08 12.67 -20.02
C SER A 57 -2.31 12.22 -18.58
N PHE A 58 -3.02 13.02 -17.79
CA PHE A 58 -3.46 12.59 -16.45
C PHE A 58 -4.72 11.72 -16.57
N PRO A 59 -4.91 10.75 -15.65
CA PRO A 59 -6.12 9.94 -15.63
C PRO A 59 -7.38 10.82 -15.54
N SER A 60 -8.30 10.67 -16.48
CA SER A 60 -9.58 11.39 -16.54
C SER A 60 -10.76 10.40 -16.53
N GLY A 61 -11.94 10.86 -16.11
CA GLY A 61 -13.13 10.00 -15.96
C GLY A 61 -13.15 9.17 -14.67
N ASP A 62 -14.20 8.35 -14.53
CA ASP A 62 -14.49 7.55 -13.32
C ASP A 62 -13.76 6.20 -13.26
N THR A 63 -13.26 5.72 -14.39
CA THR A 63 -12.55 4.43 -14.51
C THR A 63 -11.06 4.62 -14.80
N ARG A 64 -10.30 3.55 -14.57
CA ARG A 64 -8.84 3.46 -14.63
C ARG A 64 -8.46 2.09 -15.19
N PRO A 65 -7.33 2.01 -15.93
CA PRO A 65 -6.80 0.73 -16.36
C PRO A 65 -6.44 -0.18 -15.18
N GLY A 66 -6.59 -1.49 -15.34
CA GLY A 66 -6.27 -2.46 -14.28
C GLY A 66 -4.84 -2.33 -13.74
N TRP A 67 -3.85 -2.08 -14.59
CA TRP A 67 -2.46 -1.89 -14.14
C TRP A 67 -2.28 -0.65 -13.24
N PHE A 68 -3.06 0.42 -13.47
CA PHE A 68 -3.03 1.63 -12.64
C PHE A 68 -3.60 1.34 -11.25
N ALA A 69 -4.74 0.65 -11.24
CA ALA A 69 -5.36 0.12 -10.03
C ALA A 69 -4.38 -0.78 -9.26
N PHE A 70 -3.65 -1.65 -9.94
CA PHE A 70 -2.67 -2.52 -9.30
C PHE A 70 -1.53 -1.74 -8.64
N LEU A 71 -0.95 -0.74 -9.32
CA LEU A 71 0.09 0.13 -8.72
C LEU A 71 -0.43 0.90 -7.50
N THR A 72 -1.68 1.33 -7.54
CA THR A 72 -2.34 1.97 -6.39
C THR A 72 -2.45 0.99 -5.23
N ARG A 73 -2.87 -0.25 -5.48
CA ARG A 73 -3.02 -1.31 -4.48
C ARG A 73 -1.70 -1.79 -3.86
N LEU A 74 -0.55 -1.62 -4.52
CA LEU A 74 0.75 -2.01 -3.96
C LEU A 74 1.10 -1.25 -2.67
N ASN A 75 0.43 -0.13 -2.38
CA ASN A 75 0.48 0.50 -1.07
C ASN A 75 -0.18 -0.40 0.00
N PRO A 76 0.47 -0.67 1.15
CA PRO A 76 -0.12 -1.53 2.18
C PRO A 76 -1.41 -0.93 2.78
N GLY A 77 -1.49 0.39 2.92
CA GLY A 77 -2.68 1.09 3.40
C GLY A 77 -3.86 0.89 2.44
N THR A 78 -3.64 1.07 1.14
CA THR A 78 -4.66 0.82 0.12
C THR A 78 -5.07 -0.64 0.07
N ALA A 79 -4.13 -1.59 0.06
CA ALA A 79 -4.44 -3.03 0.05
C ALA A 79 -5.29 -3.44 1.27
N ILE A 80 -4.95 -2.96 2.47
CA ILE A 80 -5.75 -3.23 3.67
C ILE A 80 -7.11 -2.54 3.58
N GLY A 81 -7.16 -1.31 3.07
CA GLY A 81 -8.40 -0.58 2.78
C GLY A 81 -9.34 -1.38 1.88
N ASP A 82 -8.85 -1.86 0.73
CA ASP A 82 -9.62 -2.69 -0.21
C ASP A 82 -10.17 -3.98 0.44
N LEU A 83 -9.39 -4.62 1.30
CA LEU A 83 -9.79 -5.85 2.02
C LEU A 83 -10.79 -5.59 3.16
N THR A 84 -10.82 -4.36 3.69
CA THR A 84 -11.59 -4.01 4.89
C THR A 84 -12.87 -3.25 4.57
N VAL A 85 -12.84 -2.36 3.59
CA VAL A 85 -14.03 -1.64 3.11
C VAL A 85 -15.03 -2.57 2.44
N ALA A 86 -14.55 -3.67 1.83
CA ALA A 86 -15.39 -4.79 1.39
C ALA A 86 -16.24 -5.42 2.51
N ARG A 87 -15.97 -5.10 3.78
CA ARG A 87 -16.57 -5.74 4.96
C ARG A 87 -17.36 -4.77 5.84
N PHE A 88 -17.33 -3.46 5.57
CA PHE A 88 -17.99 -2.45 6.40
C PHE A 88 -18.67 -1.37 5.55
N GLU A 89 -19.97 -1.56 5.27
CA GLU A 89 -20.77 -0.65 4.43
C GLU A 89 -20.81 0.80 4.95
N TRP A 90 -20.73 1.01 6.26
CA TRP A 90 -20.76 2.35 6.87
C TRP A 90 -19.52 3.20 6.56
N MET A 91 -18.38 2.59 6.24
CA MET A 91 -17.17 3.31 5.81
C MET A 91 -17.25 3.77 4.35
N ARG A 92 -18.14 3.18 3.55
CA ARG A 92 -18.34 3.50 2.13
C ARG A 92 -19.01 4.87 1.91
N ASN A 93 -19.67 5.40 2.95
CA ASN A 93 -20.44 6.65 2.94
C ASN A 93 -19.79 7.79 3.75
N ALA A 94 -18.58 7.58 4.30
CA ALA A 94 -17.87 8.63 5.04
C ALA A 94 -17.25 9.61 4.03
N GLU A 95 -17.85 10.80 3.92
CA GLU A 95 -17.53 11.87 2.96
C GLU A 95 -16.05 12.31 2.92
N TYR A 96 -15.26 11.97 3.95
CA TYR A 96 -13.83 12.30 4.06
C TYR A 96 -12.88 11.20 3.58
N VAL A 97 -13.40 10.00 3.27
CA VAL A 97 -12.60 8.89 2.77
C VAL A 97 -13.38 8.27 1.62
N SER A 98 -13.10 8.71 0.39
CA SER A 98 -13.67 8.11 -0.82
C SER A 98 -13.07 6.72 -1.05
N VAL A 99 -13.40 5.75 -0.18
CA VAL A 99 -12.94 4.36 -0.34
C VAL A 99 -13.87 3.65 -1.32
N ARG A 100 -13.77 4.03 -2.59
CA ARG A 100 -14.12 3.08 -3.65
C ARG A 100 -13.08 1.98 -3.61
N GLN A 101 -13.51 0.72 -3.69
CA GLN A 101 -12.53 -0.35 -3.84
C GLN A 101 -11.77 -0.09 -5.13
N THR A 102 -10.48 -0.38 -5.14
CA THR A 102 -9.66 -0.21 -6.34
C THR A 102 -10.23 -0.94 -7.56
N SER A 103 -10.96 -2.05 -7.35
CA SER A 103 -11.70 -2.79 -8.37
C SER A 103 -12.90 -2.06 -8.97
N ASP A 104 -13.55 -1.19 -8.20
CA ASP A 104 -14.73 -0.42 -8.65
C ASP A 104 -14.36 0.68 -9.64
N LEU A 105 -13.07 0.99 -9.72
CA LEU A 105 -12.51 2.03 -10.58
C LEU A 105 -12.06 1.46 -11.93
N ILE A 106 -12.46 0.26 -12.34
CA ILE A 106 -11.89 -0.41 -13.52
C ILE A 106 -12.95 -0.56 -14.60
N GLU A 107 -12.51 -0.37 -15.84
CA GLU A 107 -13.33 -0.64 -17.01
C GLU A 107 -13.29 -2.14 -17.34
N GLY A 108 -14.46 -2.79 -17.40
CA GLY A 108 -14.60 -4.20 -17.76
C GLY A 108 -14.45 -5.18 -16.59
N ASP A 109 -14.08 -6.42 -16.91
CA ASP A 109 -13.93 -7.50 -15.93
C ASP A 109 -12.75 -7.25 -14.98
N VAL A 110 -12.94 -7.56 -13.70
CA VAL A 110 -11.90 -7.39 -12.67
C VAL A 110 -10.77 -8.40 -12.92
N PRO A 111 -9.54 -7.95 -13.24
CA PRO A 111 -8.40 -8.83 -13.44
C PRO A 111 -8.01 -9.61 -12.17
N PHE A 112 -7.43 -10.80 -12.32
CA PHE A 112 -7.07 -11.66 -11.19
C PHE A 112 -6.13 -10.98 -10.16
N TYR A 113 -5.22 -10.09 -10.60
CA TYR A 113 -4.29 -9.38 -9.73
C TYR A 113 -4.97 -8.28 -8.87
N LEU A 114 -6.27 -8.05 -9.10
CA LEU A 114 -7.12 -7.16 -8.32
C LEU A 114 -8.18 -7.90 -7.50
N SER A 115 -8.19 -9.23 -7.59
CA SER A 115 -9.01 -10.07 -6.73
C SER A 115 -8.65 -9.94 -5.25
N GLU A 116 -9.56 -10.34 -4.37
CA GLU A 116 -9.31 -10.33 -2.92
C GLU A 116 -8.04 -11.11 -2.52
N PRO A 117 -7.80 -12.35 -3.00
CA PRO A 117 -6.57 -13.09 -2.68
C PRO A 117 -5.29 -12.36 -3.07
N ALA A 118 -5.28 -11.66 -4.21
CA ALA A 118 -4.12 -10.89 -4.63
C ALA A 118 -3.79 -9.74 -3.65
N GLY A 119 -4.80 -9.13 -3.02
CA GLY A 119 -4.59 -8.10 -2.00
C GLY A 119 -3.99 -8.68 -0.72
N VAL A 120 -4.43 -9.87 -0.33
CA VAL A 120 -3.84 -10.59 0.80
C VAL A 120 -2.36 -10.85 0.54
N VAL A 121 -2.00 -11.27 -0.68
CA VAL A 121 -0.59 -11.45 -1.08
C VAL A 121 0.20 -10.14 -0.96
N VAL A 122 -0.34 -9.00 -1.40
CA VAL A 122 0.33 -7.69 -1.24
C VAL A 122 0.58 -7.37 0.23
N VAL A 123 -0.40 -7.59 1.10
CA VAL A 123 -0.23 -7.38 2.56
C VAL A 123 0.84 -8.32 3.13
N LEU A 124 0.84 -9.59 2.73
CA LEU A 124 1.85 -10.56 3.17
C LEU A 124 3.26 -10.18 2.70
N ILE A 125 3.42 -9.65 1.50
CA ILE A 125 4.71 -9.14 1.01
C ILE A 125 5.22 -8.03 1.93
N TRP A 126 4.36 -7.11 2.35
CA TRP A 126 4.74 -6.03 3.28
C TRP A 126 5.03 -6.49 4.71
N ILE A 127 4.69 -7.73 5.07
CA ILE A 127 5.10 -8.34 6.33
C ILE A 127 6.42 -9.09 6.13
N VAL A 128 6.48 -9.96 5.13
CA VAL A 128 7.60 -10.88 4.92
C VAL A 128 8.85 -10.15 4.41
N ALA A 129 8.71 -9.23 3.46
CA ALA A 129 9.86 -8.56 2.86
C ALA A 129 10.66 -7.71 3.87
N PRO A 130 10.05 -6.85 4.71
CA PRO A 130 10.81 -6.11 5.71
C PRO A 130 11.47 -7.03 6.74
N ILE A 131 10.82 -8.13 7.15
CA ILE A 131 11.42 -9.11 8.07
C ILE A 131 12.68 -9.71 7.46
N ILE A 132 12.62 -10.14 6.19
CA ILE A 132 13.78 -10.70 5.49
C ILE A 132 14.91 -9.67 5.40
N VAL A 133 14.59 -8.43 5.00
CA VAL A 133 15.57 -7.35 4.88
C VAL A 133 16.22 -7.02 6.22
N GLY A 134 15.41 -6.85 7.28
CA GLY A 134 15.90 -6.56 8.62
C GLY A 134 16.75 -7.69 9.18
N TYR A 135 16.34 -8.95 8.98
CA TYR A 135 17.11 -10.11 9.40
C TYR A 135 18.45 -10.21 8.66
N TRP A 136 18.45 -10.00 7.35
CA TRP A 136 19.68 -10.04 6.55
C TRP A 136 20.64 -8.92 6.94
N SER A 137 20.12 -7.70 7.14
CA SER A 137 20.94 -6.59 7.62
C SER A 137 21.51 -6.83 9.02
N PHE A 138 20.73 -7.44 9.92
CA PHE A 138 21.19 -7.77 11.26
C PHE A 138 22.28 -8.86 11.24
N ARG A 139 22.12 -9.89 10.40
CA ARG A 139 23.08 -10.99 10.29
C ARG A 139 24.42 -10.57 9.69
N ASN A 140 24.41 -9.56 8.82
CA ASN A 140 25.60 -9.09 8.11
C ASN A 140 26.40 -8.03 8.88
N ARG A 141 26.01 -7.71 10.12
CA ARG A 141 26.73 -6.86 11.06
C ARG A 141 27.54 -7.71 12.04
#